data_AF-E6U1S7-F1
#
_entry.id   AF-E6U1S7-F1
#
_cell.length_a   1.000
_cell.length_b   1.000
_cell.length_c   1.000
_cell.angle_alpha   90.00
_cell.angle_beta   90.00
_cell.angle_gamma   90.00
#
_symmetry.space_group_name_H-M   'P 1'
#
loop_
_entity.id
_entity.type
_entity.pdbx_description
1 polymer ?
#
loop_
_entity_poly.entity_id
_entity_poly.type
_entity_poly.pdbx_seq_one_letter_code
_entity_poly.pdbx_strand_id
1 'polypeptide(L)'
;MRNVMIISLLSVVVIASIIFFHSKEDKEVSSSASVIDPHSFLYKERMILPDAPIQADEEKVNIDPIIEKWNNQSLNATLWGENVPGVHHQLNTEDNVIALTFDACGGPTGNGYDEQLISFLREEQIRATLFFNARWIEENKEIFMDLSSDPLFSIQNHGTEHRPLSITGQSAWNISGTDSPVDVVNEVMVNQQYIYSLTGEKPTYFRSGTAFYDEIAVQIVEDLGLKVVNYDILGDAGATYSSEQVKESLLQARPGSIALLHMNHPSSGTAEGVMAAIPLLREQGFEFVTIDDYELRESEVE
;
A
#
# COMPACT_ATOMS: atom_id res chain seq x y z
N MET A 1 17.50 -20.76 55.93
CA MET A 1 18.26 -22.01 56.14
C MET A 1 17.28 -23.11 56.52
N ARG A 2 17.22 -24.20 55.72
CA ARG A 2 16.85 -25.61 55.99
C ARG A 2 15.70 -25.90 56.99
N ASN A 3 14.77 -26.83 56.80
CA ASN A 3 14.40 -27.80 55.75
C ASN A 3 13.22 -28.63 56.32
N VAL A 4 12.55 -29.41 55.45
CA VAL A 4 11.75 -30.64 55.71
C VAL A 4 10.24 -30.41 55.99
N MET A 5 9.35 -30.62 55.00
CA MET A 5 8.73 -31.86 54.48
C MET A 5 7.47 -32.26 55.29
N ILE A 6 6.29 -32.02 54.70
CA ILE A 6 4.98 -32.52 55.18
C ILE A 6 4.46 -33.51 54.14
N ILE A 7 4.28 -34.76 54.56
CA ILE A 7 3.57 -35.82 53.83
C ILE A 7 2.09 -35.71 54.24
N SER A 8 1.19 -35.57 53.27
CA SER A 8 -0.26 -35.52 53.49
C SER A 8 -0.96 -36.77 52.95
N LEU A 9 -1.89 -37.24 53.76
CA LEU A 9 -2.69 -38.46 53.69
C LEU A 9 -3.58 -38.60 52.45
N LEU A 10 -3.78 -39.88 52.08
CA LEU A 10 -4.92 -40.41 51.32
C LEU A 10 -6.26 -40.01 51.96
N SER A 11 -7.26 -39.72 51.13
CA SER A 11 -8.67 -39.95 51.46
C SER A 11 -9.45 -40.35 50.21
N VAL A 12 -10.07 -41.52 50.34
CA VAL A 12 -10.94 -42.20 49.38
C VAL A 12 -12.32 -41.55 49.40
N VAL A 13 -12.92 -41.30 48.24
CA VAL A 13 -14.38 -41.13 48.10
C VAL A 13 -14.86 -41.99 46.93
N VAL A 14 -15.76 -42.91 47.24
CA VAL A 14 -16.52 -43.78 46.33
C VAL A 14 -17.93 -43.22 46.24
N ILE A 15 -18.46 -42.98 45.03
CA ILE A 15 -19.91 -42.97 44.79
C ILE A 15 -20.24 -43.67 43.46
N ALA A 16 -21.22 -44.57 43.57
CA ALA A 16 -21.75 -45.54 42.61
C ALA A 16 -22.59 -44.89 41.49
N SER A 17 -22.41 -45.34 40.24
CA SER A 17 -23.30 -46.24 39.45
C SER A 17 -24.39 -45.54 38.62
N ILE A 18 -24.38 -45.79 37.31
CA ILE A 18 -25.51 -46.22 36.45
C ILE A 18 -24.91 -46.54 35.06
N ILE A 19 -24.94 -47.81 34.65
CA ILE A 19 -24.61 -48.27 33.30
C ILE A 19 -25.93 -48.66 32.63
N PHE A 20 -26.26 -47.99 31.53
CA PHE A 20 -27.31 -48.42 30.61
C PHE A 20 -26.64 -48.94 29.34
N PHE A 21 -26.94 -50.18 28.98
CA PHE A 21 -26.55 -50.83 27.72
C PHE A 21 -27.55 -50.43 26.62
N HIS A 22 -27.08 -49.94 25.46
CA HIS A 22 -27.76 -50.19 24.18
C HIS A 22 -26.85 -49.98 22.94
N SER A 23 -26.73 -51.08 22.19
CA SER A 23 -26.59 -51.27 20.74
C SER A 23 -25.74 -50.35 19.85
N LYS A 24 -24.70 -50.98 19.29
CA LYS A 24 -24.12 -50.88 17.93
C LYS A 24 -24.98 -50.19 16.85
N GLU A 25 -24.32 -49.35 16.06
CA GLU A 25 -24.42 -49.35 14.60
C GLU A 25 -23.14 -48.76 13.97
N ASP A 26 -22.45 -49.60 13.19
CA ASP A 26 -21.28 -49.24 12.39
C ASP A 26 -21.74 -48.53 11.11
N LYS A 27 -21.14 -47.39 10.76
CA LYS A 27 -21.18 -46.82 9.40
C LYS A 27 -19.78 -46.41 8.97
N GLU A 28 -19.28 -47.13 7.97
CA GLU A 28 -18.15 -46.74 7.12
C GLU A 28 -18.40 -45.36 6.51
N VAL A 29 -17.42 -44.47 6.60
CA VAL A 29 -17.35 -43.26 5.78
C VAL A 29 -16.12 -43.38 4.89
N SER A 30 -16.39 -43.61 3.61
CA SER A 30 -15.50 -43.39 2.48
C SER A 30 -14.96 -41.96 2.53
N SER A 31 -13.64 -41.82 2.71
CA SER A 31 -12.97 -40.54 2.45
C SER A 31 -12.68 -40.49 0.95
N SER A 32 -13.54 -39.75 0.24
CA SER A 32 -13.21 -39.24 -1.08
C SER A 32 -12.33 -38.01 -0.85
N ALA A 33 -11.16 -37.99 -1.50
CA ALA A 33 -10.31 -36.82 -1.56
C ALA A 33 -11.11 -35.70 -2.24
N SER A 34 -11.59 -34.74 -1.46
CA SER A 34 -12.18 -33.51 -1.97
C SER A 34 -11.07 -32.71 -2.63
N VAL A 35 -11.16 -32.57 -3.96
CA VAL A 35 -10.43 -31.57 -4.72
C VAL A 35 -10.69 -30.22 -4.07
N ILE A 36 -9.64 -29.62 -3.53
CA ILE A 36 -9.69 -28.28 -2.96
C ILE A 36 -9.93 -27.32 -4.12
N ASP A 37 -11.03 -26.59 -4.05
CA ASP A 37 -11.35 -25.50 -4.97
C ASP A 37 -10.36 -24.34 -4.71
N PRO A 38 -9.50 -23.96 -5.68
CA PRO A 38 -8.54 -22.88 -5.49
C PRO A 38 -9.20 -21.50 -5.29
N HIS A 39 -10.51 -21.37 -5.55
CA HIS A 39 -11.24 -20.13 -5.32
C HIS A 39 -11.64 -19.89 -3.85
N SER A 40 -11.40 -20.83 -2.93
CA SER A 40 -11.82 -20.68 -1.52
C SER A 40 -10.82 -19.93 -0.62
N PHE A 41 -9.74 -19.37 -1.18
CA PHE A 41 -8.66 -18.73 -0.40
C PHE A 41 -8.44 -17.25 -0.68
N LEU A 42 -9.22 -16.63 -1.57
CA LEU A 42 -9.15 -15.19 -1.81
C LEU A 42 -10.09 -14.46 -0.85
N TYR A 43 -9.63 -13.35 -0.31
CA TYR A 43 -10.24 -12.55 0.77
C TYR A 43 -10.07 -13.13 2.17
N LYS A 44 -8.84 -13.07 2.70
CA LYS A 44 -8.57 -13.24 4.13
C LYS A 44 -9.52 -12.31 4.89
N GLU A 45 -10.40 -12.89 5.71
CA GLU A 45 -11.39 -12.19 6.55
C GLU A 45 -10.75 -11.06 7.36
N ARG A 46 -10.72 -9.84 6.80
CA ARG A 46 -10.57 -8.52 7.47
C ARG A 46 -10.51 -7.44 6.40
N MET A 47 -11.69 -7.08 5.91
CA MET A 47 -12.12 -5.77 5.40
C MET A 47 -13.48 -6.08 4.77
N ILE A 48 -14.54 -6.01 5.57
CA ILE A 48 -15.90 -6.06 5.03
C ILE A 48 -16.06 -4.74 4.29
N LEU A 49 -15.84 -4.76 2.96
CA LEU A 49 -16.12 -3.61 2.11
C LEU A 49 -17.56 -3.16 2.40
N PRO A 50 -17.79 -1.90 2.83
CA PRO A 50 -19.14 -1.44 3.12
C PRO A 50 -19.99 -1.49 1.85
N ASP A 51 -21.29 -1.79 2.00
CA ASP A 51 -22.30 -1.84 0.94
C ASP A 51 -22.38 -0.48 0.19
N ALA A 52 -21.46 -0.25 -0.74
CA ALA A 52 -21.55 0.84 -1.70
C ALA A 52 -22.60 0.46 -2.75
N PRO A 53 -23.43 1.41 -3.22
CA PRO A 53 -24.42 1.12 -4.26
C PRO A 53 -23.69 0.74 -5.56
N ILE A 54 -23.67 -0.56 -5.84
CA ILE A 54 -23.09 -1.18 -7.03
C ILE A 54 -23.81 -0.60 -8.26
N GLN A 55 -23.16 0.35 -8.95
CA GLN A 55 -23.51 0.66 -10.34
C GLN A 55 -22.75 -0.30 -11.26
N ALA A 56 -23.54 -0.99 -12.07
CA ALA A 56 -23.16 -2.14 -12.88
C ALA A 56 -22.35 -1.75 -14.13
N ASP A 57 -21.12 -2.25 -14.20
CA ASP A 57 -20.58 -3.05 -15.31
C ASP A 57 -19.27 -3.68 -14.79
N GLU A 58 -19.40 -4.81 -14.10
CA GLU A 58 -18.26 -5.51 -13.46
C GLU A 58 -17.39 -6.20 -14.51
N GLU A 59 -16.40 -5.51 -15.06
CA GLU A 59 -15.17 -6.19 -15.45
C GLU A 59 -14.29 -6.34 -14.20
N LYS A 60 -14.64 -7.31 -13.36
CA LYS A 60 -13.73 -7.77 -12.30
C LYS A 60 -12.43 -8.16 -13.00
N VAL A 61 -11.34 -7.48 -12.65
CA VAL A 61 -10.01 -7.83 -13.15
C VAL A 61 -9.78 -9.29 -12.78
N ASN A 62 -9.75 -10.17 -13.79
CA ASN A 62 -9.50 -11.57 -13.56
C ASN A 62 -8.00 -11.73 -13.27
N ILE A 63 -7.67 -11.78 -11.97
CA ILE A 63 -6.29 -11.90 -11.47
C ILE A 63 -5.81 -13.36 -11.46
N ASP A 64 -6.70 -14.34 -11.64
CA ASP A 64 -6.35 -15.77 -11.57
C ASP A 64 -5.25 -16.17 -12.58
N PRO A 65 -5.27 -15.72 -13.85
CA PRO A 65 -4.19 -16.02 -14.79
C PRO A 65 -2.84 -15.45 -14.37
N ILE A 66 -2.82 -14.29 -13.69
CA ILE A 66 -1.59 -13.65 -13.21
C ILE A 66 -1.04 -14.44 -12.02
N ILE A 67 -1.89 -14.78 -11.06
CA ILE A 67 -1.52 -15.62 -9.92
C ILE A 67 -0.99 -16.98 -10.40
N GLU A 68 -1.68 -17.62 -11.35
CA GLU A 68 -1.26 -18.89 -11.92
C GLU A 68 0.09 -18.77 -12.67
N LYS A 69 0.29 -17.71 -13.46
CA LYS A 69 1.55 -17.42 -14.16
C LYS A 69 2.72 -17.38 -13.18
N TRP A 70 2.58 -16.67 -12.07
CA TRP A 70 3.69 -16.44 -11.13
C TRP A 70 3.92 -17.60 -10.16
N ASN A 71 2.87 -18.31 -9.74
CA ASN A 71 3.00 -19.48 -8.86
C ASN A 71 3.64 -20.68 -9.55
N ASN A 72 3.53 -20.80 -10.87
CA ASN A 72 4.08 -21.92 -11.64
C ASN A 72 5.54 -21.68 -12.10
N GLN A 73 6.17 -20.61 -11.64
CA GLN A 73 7.56 -20.27 -11.98
C GLN A 73 8.51 -20.58 -10.83
N SER A 74 9.75 -20.95 -11.18
CA SER A 74 10.85 -20.96 -10.22
C SER A 74 11.35 -19.53 -10.05
N LEU A 75 10.88 -18.84 -9.02
CA LEU A 75 11.21 -17.44 -8.75
C LEU A 75 12.51 -17.31 -7.96
N ASN A 76 13.35 -16.35 -8.34
CA ASN A 76 14.55 -15.99 -7.60
C ASN A 76 14.84 -14.50 -7.80
N ALA A 77 14.26 -13.68 -6.92
CA ALA A 77 14.56 -12.25 -6.86
C ALA A 77 16.00 -12.04 -6.36
N THR A 78 16.71 -11.13 -7.01
CA THR A 78 18.12 -10.84 -6.74
C THR A 78 18.36 -9.38 -6.38
N LEU A 79 17.42 -8.50 -6.70
CA LEU A 79 17.47 -7.08 -6.39
C LEU A 79 16.47 -6.75 -5.27
N TRP A 80 16.81 -5.74 -4.49
CA TRP A 80 15.98 -5.26 -3.40
C TRP A 80 16.30 -3.80 -3.14
N GLY A 81 15.30 -2.94 -3.23
CA GLY A 81 15.52 -1.52 -2.97
C GLY A 81 14.42 -0.63 -3.52
N GLU A 82 14.70 0.66 -3.46
CA GLU A 82 13.84 1.69 -4.07
C GLU A 82 14.09 1.81 -5.57
N ASN A 83 15.24 1.34 -6.06
CA ASN A 83 15.65 1.39 -7.46
C ASN A 83 15.88 -0.04 -7.95
N VAL A 84 14.86 -0.64 -8.57
CA VAL A 84 14.94 -1.93 -9.27
C VAL A 84 14.32 -1.77 -10.67
N PRO A 85 14.62 -2.65 -11.65
CA PRO A 85 14.03 -2.58 -12.99
C PRO A 85 12.49 -2.46 -12.94
N GLY A 86 11.90 -1.66 -13.84
CA GLY A 86 10.47 -1.36 -13.89
C GLY A 86 9.98 -0.27 -12.92
N VAL A 87 10.82 0.21 -11.98
CA VAL A 87 10.45 1.35 -11.12
C VAL A 87 10.76 2.66 -11.85
N HIS A 88 9.77 3.55 -11.90
CA HIS A 88 9.87 4.88 -12.49
C HIS A 88 10.12 5.96 -11.44
N HIS A 89 11.06 6.87 -11.69
CA HIS A 89 11.48 7.89 -10.71
C HIS A 89 11.33 9.33 -11.18
N GLN A 90 11.15 9.53 -12.49
CA GLN A 90 11.08 10.85 -13.12
C GLN A 90 10.05 10.84 -14.26
N LEU A 91 9.53 12.01 -14.58
CA LEU A 91 8.83 12.25 -15.83
C LEU A 91 9.86 12.30 -16.98
N ASN A 92 9.53 11.69 -18.11
CA ASN A 92 10.37 11.69 -19.31
C ASN A 92 10.14 12.98 -20.12
N THR A 93 10.66 14.10 -19.60
CA THR A 93 10.56 15.41 -20.23
C THR A 93 11.78 16.29 -19.91
N GLU A 94 12.04 17.25 -20.79
CA GLU A 94 13.03 18.32 -20.58
C GLU A 94 12.35 19.64 -20.17
N ASP A 95 11.02 19.64 -20.05
CA ASP A 95 10.25 20.80 -19.57
C ASP A 95 10.52 21.03 -18.08
N ASN A 96 10.57 22.30 -17.66
CA ASN A 96 10.69 22.68 -16.25
C ASN A 96 9.37 22.39 -15.52
N VAL A 97 9.10 21.13 -15.26
CA VAL A 97 7.93 20.65 -14.52
C VAL A 97 8.37 19.80 -13.35
N ILE A 98 7.59 19.83 -12.28
CA ILE A 98 7.76 18.98 -11.11
C ILE A 98 6.41 18.34 -10.73
N ALA A 99 6.42 17.04 -10.46
CA ALA A 99 5.28 16.35 -9.88
C ALA A 99 5.47 16.24 -8.36
N LEU A 100 4.64 16.97 -7.60
CA LEU A 100 4.54 16.76 -6.16
C LEU A 100 3.66 15.54 -5.92
N THR A 101 4.20 14.55 -5.21
CA THR A 101 3.45 13.34 -4.84
C THR A 101 3.36 13.22 -3.34
N PHE A 102 2.15 12.93 -2.83
CA PHE A 102 1.88 12.83 -1.40
C PHE A 102 1.33 11.46 -1.06
N ASP A 103 2.05 10.74 -0.20
CA ASP A 103 1.62 9.46 0.33
C ASP A 103 0.73 9.70 1.56
N ALA A 104 -0.45 9.04 1.55
CA ALA A 104 -1.40 9.02 2.64
C ALA A 104 -1.40 7.62 3.27
N CYS A 105 -0.42 7.39 4.14
CA CYS A 105 -0.24 6.12 4.84
C CYS A 105 -1.30 5.96 5.93
N GLY A 106 -1.85 4.75 6.09
CA GLY A 106 -2.80 4.40 7.14
C GLY A 106 -2.18 3.55 8.25
N GLY A 107 -2.75 3.58 9.46
CA GLY A 107 -2.34 2.75 10.61
C GLY A 107 -1.77 3.53 11.81
N PRO A 108 -1.11 2.85 12.77
CA PRO A 108 -0.74 3.44 14.06
C PRO A 108 0.16 4.67 13.99
N THR A 109 0.93 4.80 12.92
CA THR A 109 1.93 5.87 12.73
C THR A 109 1.50 6.91 11.71
N GLY A 110 0.36 6.74 11.04
CA GLY A 110 -0.12 7.68 10.03
C GLY A 110 -1.59 7.42 9.76
N ASN A 111 -2.45 8.37 10.12
CA ASN A 111 -3.88 8.44 9.80
C ASN A 111 -4.35 9.91 9.80
N GLY A 112 -3.44 10.86 10.06
CA GLY A 112 -3.76 12.27 10.09
C GLY A 112 -4.08 12.80 8.70
N TYR A 113 -4.45 14.07 8.66
CA TYR A 113 -4.72 14.80 7.44
C TYR A 113 -4.22 16.23 7.60
N ASP A 114 -3.32 16.64 6.72
CA ASP A 114 -2.77 17.99 6.69
C ASP A 114 -3.67 18.93 5.89
N GLU A 115 -4.71 19.42 6.57
CA GLU A 115 -5.67 20.36 5.97
C GLU A 115 -5.00 21.67 5.52
N GLN A 116 -3.94 22.11 6.21
CA GLN A 116 -3.22 23.33 5.85
C GLN A 116 -2.50 23.16 4.51
N LEU A 117 -1.78 22.05 4.35
CA LEU A 117 -1.11 21.70 3.10
C LEU A 117 -2.12 21.63 1.95
N ILE A 118 -3.19 20.85 2.09
CA ILE A 118 -4.17 20.68 1.01
C ILE A 118 -4.89 21.98 0.67
N SER A 119 -5.28 22.77 1.68
CA SER A 119 -5.93 24.07 1.45
C SER A 119 -5.00 25.00 0.67
N PHE A 120 -3.70 25.01 1.01
CA PHE A 120 -2.72 25.78 0.27
C PHE A 120 -2.58 25.32 -1.19
N LEU A 121 -2.51 24.01 -1.46
CA LEU A 121 -2.46 23.50 -2.84
C LEU A 121 -3.69 23.94 -3.65
N ARG A 122 -4.88 23.90 -3.04
CA ARG A 122 -6.12 24.37 -3.66
C ARG A 122 -6.10 25.88 -3.92
N GLU A 123 -5.73 26.68 -2.94
CA GLU A 123 -5.67 28.14 -3.05
C GLU A 123 -4.69 28.59 -4.15
N GLU A 124 -3.54 27.92 -4.23
CA GLU A 124 -2.50 28.22 -5.22
C GLU A 124 -2.67 27.49 -6.56
N GLN A 125 -3.77 26.72 -6.72
CA GLN A 125 -4.07 25.92 -7.91
C GLN A 125 -2.92 24.98 -8.32
N ILE A 126 -2.28 24.37 -7.33
CA ILE A 126 -1.18 23.43 -7.50
C ILE A 126 -1.75 22.04 -7.73
N ARG A 127 -1.44 21.47 -8.90
CA ARG A 127 -1.78 20.09 -9.21
C ARG A 127 -0.80 19.14 -8.52
N ALA A 128 -1.29 18.02 -8.02
CA ALA A 128 -0.49 17.02 -7.30
C ALA A 128 -1.02 15.60 -7.50
N THR A 129 -0.17 14.61 -7.23
CA THR A 129 -0.58 13.19 -7.22
C THR A 129 -0.66 12.71 -5.78
N LEU A 130 -1.74 12.04 -5.40
CA LEU A 130 -2.00 11.55 -4.05
C LEU A 130 -2.06 10.02 -4.06
N PHE A 131 -1.16 9.37 -3.35
CA PHE A 131 -1.12 7.91 -3.21
C PHE A 131 -1.82 7.50 -1.92
N PHE A 132 -2.93 6.77 -2.01
CA PHE A 132 -3.74 6.40 -0.83
C PHE A 132 -3.57 4.96 -0.42
N ASN A 133 -3.30 4.75 0.87
CA ASN A 133 -3.33 3.42 1.48
C ASN A 133 -4.76 3.07 1.91
N ALA A 134 -5.17 1.81 1.75
CA ALA A 134 -6.54 1.37 2.08
C ALA A 134 -6.95 1.74 3.52
N ARG A 135 -6.05 1.54 4.51
CA ARG A 135 -6.35 1.84 5.91
C ARG A 135 -6.54 3.33 6.17
N TRP A 136 -5.85 4.20 5.42
CA TRP A 136 -6.06 5.65 5.53
C TRP A 136 -7.44 6.02 5.00
N ILE A 137 -7.86 5.44 3.88
CA ILE A 137 -9.19 5.66 3.29
C ILE A 137 -10.28 5.21 4.25
N GLU A 138 -10.12 4.08 4.93
CA GLU A 138 -11.10 3.59 5.91
C GLU A 138 -11.33 4.56 7.06
N GLU A 139 -10.25 5.15 7.59
CA GLU A 139 -10.33 6.09 8.71
C GLU A 139 -10.77 7.50 8.27
N ASN A 140 -10.54 7.87 7.00
CA ASN A 140 -10.74 9.23 6.47
C ASN A 140 -11.65 9.26 5.23
N LYS A 141 -12.67 8.41 5.17
CA LYS A 141 -13.48 8.19 3.96
C LYS A 141 -14.10 9.47 3.38
N GLU A 142 -14.64 10.36 4.21
CA GLU A 142 -15.23 11.62 3.73
C GLU A 142 -14.17 12.55 3.10
N ILE A 143 -12.98 12.63 3.71
CA ILE A 143 -11.85 13.41 3.21
C ILE A 143 -11.34 12.79 1.90
N PHE A 144 -11.20 11.46 1.84
CA PHE A 144 -10.84 10.77 0.60
C PHE A 144 -11.81 11.10 -0.54
N MET A 145 -13.12 11.06 -0.29
CA MET A 145 -14.11 11.39 -1.32
C MET A 145 -13.98 12.86 -1.78
N ASP A 146 -13.79 13.80 -0.87
CA ASP A 146 -13.54 15.21 -1.19
C ASP A 146 -12.32 15.38 -2.11
N LEU A 147 -11.17 14.82 -1.70
CA LEU A 147 -9.93 14.85 -2.47
C LEU A 147 -10.07 14.17 -3.83
N SER A 148 -10.75 13.03 -3.90
CA SER A 148 -10.93 12.27 -5.14
C SER A 148 -11.81 12.98 -6.18
N SER A 149 -12.64 13.92 -5.75
CA SER A 149 -13.49 14.72 -6.63
C SER A 149 -12.83 16.02 -7.10
N ASP A 150 -11.65 16.34 -6.58
CA ASP A 150 -10.93 17.56 -6.88
C ASP A 150 -10.06 17.41 -8.14
N PRO A 151 -10.29 18.19 -9.21
CA PRO A 151 -9.54 18.06 -10.46
C PRO A 151 -8.07 18.47 -10.35
N LEU A 152 -7.64 19.07 -9.24
CA LEU A 152 -6.22 19.34 -8.98
C LEU A 152 -5.44 18.07 -8.64
N PHE A 153 -6.13 17.02 -8.18
CA PHE A 153 -5.47 15.84 -7.62
C PHE A 153 -5.67 14.60 -8.49
N SER A 154 -4.57 13.92 -8.77
CA SER A 154 -4.58 12.57 -9.34
C SER A 154 -4.53 11.53 -8.22
N ILE A 155 -5.44 10.56 -8.22
CA ILE A 155 -5.63 9.58 -7.14
C ILE A 155 -4.98 8.26 -7.51
N GLN A 156 -4.01 7.82 -6.72
CA GLN A 156 -3.18 6.64 -7.01
C GLN A 156 -3.09 5.66 -5.84
N ASN A 157 -2.60 4.45 -6.11
CA ASN A 157 -2.68 3.33 -5.18
C ASN A 157 -1.41 3.20 -4.31
N HIS A 158 -1.56 3.25 -2.98
CA HIS A 158 -0.47 3.09 -2.00
C HIS A 158 -0.55 1.78 -1.21
N GLY A 159 -1.13 0.75 -1.83
CA GLY A 159 -1.29 -0.57 -1.23
C GLY A 159 -2.32 -0.64 -0.10
N THR A 160 -2.40 -1.82 0.49
CA THR A 160 -3.46 -2.19 1.43
C THR A 160 -2.94 -2.14 2.87
N GLU A 161 -1.92 -2.95 3.19
CA GLU A 161 -1.36 -3.04 4.54
C GLU A 161 -0.10 -2.20 4.75
N HIS A 162 0.27 -1.40 3.73
CA HIS A 162 1.45 -0.54 3.73
C HIS A 162 2.75 -1.36 3.78
N ARG A 163 2.80 -2.43 2.98
CA ARG A 163 3.95 -3.35 2.95
C ARG A 163 4.94 -2.95 1.84
N PRO A 164 6.24 -3.21 2.04
CA PRO A 164 7.15 -3.42 0.92
C PRO A 164 6.64 -4.55 0.02
N LEU A 165 6.91 -4.48 -1.29
CA LEU A 165 6.61 -5.60 -2.16
C LEU A 165 7.81 -6.52 -2.34
N SER A 166 7.77 -7.68 -1.69
CA SER A 166 8.70 -8.77 -1.93
C SER A 166 8.01 -10.10 -2.28
N ILE A 167 8.68 -10.97 -3.00
CA ILE A 167 8.29 -12.37 -3.18
C ILE A 167 9.01 -13.32 -2.21
N THR A 168 9.87 -12.79 -1.33
CA THR A 168 10.71 -13.57 -0.40
C THR A 168 10.64 -13.09 1.05
N GLY A 169 9.79 -12.10 1.36
CA GLY A 169 9.59 -11.59 2.73
C GLY A 169 10.62 -10.56 3.18
N GLN A 170 11.33 -9.92 2.25
CA GLN A 170 12.26 -8.84 2.58
C GLN A 170 11.53 -7.70 3.31
N SER A 171 12.21 -7.09 4.28
CA SER A 171 11.64 -6.02 5.11
C SER A 171 12.34 -4.69 4.84
N ALA A 172 11.60 -3.60 4.91
CA ALA A 172 12.14 -2.23 4.83
C ALA A 172 11.51 -1.38 5.94
N TRP A 173 12.28 -0.45 6.53
CA TRP A 173 11.81 0.44 7.59
C TRP A 173 11.12 -0.27 8.79
N ASN A 174 11.58 -1.48 9.12
CA ASN A 174 11.00 -2.37 10.14
C ASN A 174 9.56 -2.85 9.83
N ILE A 175 9.15 -2.79 8.56
CA ILE A 175 7.87 -3.32 8.07
C ILE A 175 8.15 -4.58 7.26
N SER A 176 7.43 -5.65 7.57
CA SER A 176 7.53 -6.92 6.85
C SER A 176 6.92 -6.81 5.45
N GLY A 177 7.70 -7.13 4.43
CA GLY A 177 7.23 -7.19 3.05
C GLY A 177 6.28 -8.35 2.78
N THR A 178 5.65 -8.32 1.61
CA THR A 178 4.99 -9.50 1.02
C THR A 178 5.97 -10.67 0.92
N ASP A 179 5.47 -11.90 0.95
CA ASP A 179 6.31 -13.11 0.98
C ASP A 179 6.04 -14.09 -0.17
N SER A 180 5.17 -13.70 -1.11
CA SER A 180 4.75 -14.52 -2.24
C SER A 180 4.10 -13.66 -3.32
N PRO A 181 3.99 -14.16 -4.57
CA PRO A 181 3.25 -13.46 -5.63
C PRO A 181 1.81 -13.16 -5.27
N VAL A 182 1.13 -14.08 -4.56
CA VAL A 182 -0.25 -13.88 -4.10
C VAL A 182 -0.33 -12.73 -3.09
N ASP A 183 0.62 -12.65 -2.18
CA ASP A 183 0.69 -11.54 -1.22
C ASP A 183 0.94 -10.19 -1.92
N VAL A 184 1.78 -10.15 -2.97
CA VAL A 184 1.99 -8.96 -3.81
C VAL A 184 0.68 -8.55 -4.48
N VAL A 185 0.01 -9.49 -5.16
CA VAL A 185 -1.27 -9.22 -5.84
C VAL A 185 -2.32 -8.70 -4.85
N ASN A 186 -2.43 -9.31 -3.66
CA ASN A 186 -3.38 -8.87 -2.65
C ASN A 186 -3.07 -7.46 -2.12
N GLU A 187 -1.80 -7.16 -1.83
CA GLU A 187 -1.39 -5.84 -1.34
C GLU A 187 -1.79 -4.72 -2.31
N VAL A 188 -1.74 -4.98 -3.61
CA VAL A 188 -2.07 -4.03 -4.67
C VAL A 188 -3.57 -4.00 -4.97
N MET A 189 -4.16 -5.17 -5.24
CA MET A 189 -5.48 -5.27 -5.87
C MET A 189 -6.65 -5.06 -4.91
N VAL A 190 -6.47 -5.33 -3.61
CA VAL A 190 -7.51 -5.02 -2.63
C VAL A 190 -7.77 -3.52 -2.59
N ASN A 191 -6.71 -2.71 -2.46
CA ASN A 191 -6.85 -1.25 -2.50
C ASN A 191 -7.25 -0.72 -3.89
N GLN A 192 -6.77 -1.36 -4.97
CA GLN A 192 -7.18 -1.01 -6.34
C GLN A 192 -8.70 -1.08 -6.50
N GLN A 193 -9.30 -2.19 -6.06
CA GLN A 193 -10.74 -2.40 -6.11
C GLN A 193 -11.46 -1.46 -5.13
N TYR A 194 -10.87 -1.20 -3.96
CA TYR A 194 -11.49 -0.32 -2.97
C TYR A 194 -11.60 1.11 -3.50
N ILE A 195 -10.51 1.70 -4.01
CA ILE A 195 -10.53 3.02 -4.65
C ILE A 195 -11.56 3.05 -5.78
N TYR A 196 -11.51 2.08 -6.71
CA TYR A 196 -12.46 2.02 -7.83
C TYR A 196 -13.93 1.94 -7.37
N SER A 197 -14.23 1.14 -6.34
CA SER A 197 -15.59 1.03 -5.81
C SER A 197 -16.13 2.32 -5.18
N LEU A 198 -15.23 3.21 -4.74
CA LEU A 198 -15.58 4.49 -4.15
C LEU A 198 -15.69 5.60 -5.20
N THR A 199 -14.77 5.63 -6.17
CA THR A 199 -14.60 6.76 -7.09
C THR A 199 -15.11 6.48 -8.50
N GLY A 200 -15.22 5.22 -8.91
CA GLY A 200 -15.44 4.81 -10.30
C GLY A 200 -14.19 4.91 -11.19
N GLU A 201 -13.06 5.34 -10.65
CA GLU A 201 -11.80 5.53 -11.38
C GLU A 201 -10.75 4.53 -10.90
N LYS A 202 -10.02 3.93 -11.84
CA LYS A 202 -8.96 2.95 -11.53
C LYS A 202 -7.60 3.65 -11.49
N PRO A 203 -6.86 3.59 -10.36
CA PRO A 203 -5.47 4.01 -10.35
C PRO A 203 -4.66 3.30 -11.44
N THR A 204 -3.76 4.04 -12.07
CA THR A 204 -2.83 3.55 -13.09
C THR A 204 -1.41 3.40 -12.56
N TYR A 205 -1.14 4.01 -11.40
CA TYR A 205 0.15 4.01 -10.73
C TYR A 205 0.06 3.39 -9.33
N PHE A 206 1.14 2.70 -8.96
CA PHE A 206 1.30 2.09 -7.65
C PHE A 206 2.61 2.54 -6.99
N ARG A 207 2.55 2.81 -5.69
CA ARG A 207 3.73 2.96 -4.82
C ARG A 207 3.57 2.11 -3.57
N SER A 208 4.51 1.22 -3.26
CA SER A 208 4.49 0.43 -2.03
C SER A 208 4.65 1.32 -0.80
N GLY A 209 4.13 0.89 0.34
CA GLY A 209 4.16 1.69 1.59
C GLY A 209 5.57 2.08 2.05
N THR A 210 6.60 1.41 1.55
CA THR A 210 7.99 1.71 1.91
C THR A 210 8.82 2.21 0.74
N ALA A 211 8.24 2.36 -0.46
CA ALA A 211 8.95 2.55 -1.72
C ALA A 211 9.95 1.43 -2.08
N PHE A 212 9.93 0.30 -1.36
CA PHE A 212 10.84 -0.83 -1.60
C PHE A 212 10.14 -1.96 -2.36
N TYR A 213 10.91 -2.57 -3.25
CA TYR A 213 10.49 -3.68 -4.10
C TYR A 213 11.63 -4.66 -4.33
N ASP A 214 11.30 -5.90 -4.68
CA ASP A 214 12.15 -6.70 -5.56
C ASP A 214 11.67 -6.65 -7.01
N GLU A 215 12.56 -6.99 -7.96
CA GLU A 215 12.31 -6.82 -9.39
C GLU A 215 11.18 -7.73 -9.92
N ILE A 216 10.94 -8.86 -9.26
CA ILE A 216 9.86 -9.78 -9.62
C ILE A 216 8.52 -9.20 -9.16
N ALA A 217 8.46 -8.64 -7.95
CA ALA A 217 7.26 -7.98 -7.46
C ALA A 217 6.85 -6.79 -8.33
N VAL A 218 7.80 -6.05 -8.89
CA VAL A 218 7.51 -4.98 -9.87
C VAL A 218 6.86 -5.56 -11.14
N GLN A 219 7.39 -6.64 -11.71
CA GLN A 219 6.79 -7.29 -12.90
C GLN A 219 5.38 -7.83 -12.63
N ILE A 220 5.09 -8.28 -11.41
CA ILE A 220 3.73 -8.66 -11.02
C ILE A 220 2.79 -7.45 -11.08
N VAL A 221 3.22 -6.28 -10.59
CA VAL A 221 2.43 -5.05 -10.65
C VAL A 221 2.19 -4.61 -12.11
N GLU A 222 3.19 -4.75 -12.98
CA GLU A 222 3.07 -4.46 -14.41
C GLU A 222 2.07 -5.39 -15.11
N ASP A 223 2.10 -6.70 -14.79
CA ASP A 223 1.12 -7.67 -15.29
C ASP A 223 -0.32 -7.36 -14.82
N LEU A 224 -0.47 -6.72 -13.66
CA LEU A 224 -1.76 -6.22 -13.17
C LEU A 224 -2.22 -4.94 -13.89
N GLY A 225 -1.37 -4.37 -14.76
CA GLY A 225 -1.67 -3.21 -15.58
C GLY A 225 -1.35 -1.87 -14.91
N LEU A 226 -0.56 -1.86 -13.83
CA LEU A 226 -0.12 -0.64 -13.15
C LEU A 226 1.37 -0.38 -13.41
N LYS A 227 1.77 0.89 -13.39
CA LYS A 227 3.18 1.29 -13.38
C LYS A 227 3.65 1.54 -11.94
N VAL A 228 4.84 1.07 -11.58
CA VAL A 228 5.43 1.32 -10.27
C VAL A 228 6.16 2.66 -10.27
N VAL A 229 5.80 3.55 -9.35
CA VAL A 229 6.34 4.93 -9.29
C VAL A 229 6.96 5.22 -7.94
N ASN A 230 8.24 5.58 -7.94
CA ASN A 230 8.95 6.15 -6.81
C ASN A 230 9.23 7.64 -7.09
N TYR A 231 10.47 8.09 -6.90
CA TYR A 231 10.84 9.49 -6.80
C TYR A 231 12.33 9.66 -7.06
N ASP A 232 12.75 10.84 -7.52
CA ASP A 232 14.14 11.28 -7.54
C ASP A 232 14.45 12.31 -6.44
N ILE A 233 13.42 12.93 -5.84
CA ILE A 233 13.55 13.83 -4.70
C ILE A 233 12.92 13.20 -3.45
N LEU A 234 13.75 12.95 -2.42
CA LEU A 234 13.29 12.62 -1.08
C LEU A 234 12.81 13.90 -0.38
N GLY A 235 11.55 14.26 -0.57
CA GLY A 235 11.01 15.57 -0.20
C GLY A 235 10.96 15.80 1.31
N ASP A 236 10.44 14.85 2.09
CA ASP A 236 10.27 15.01 3.54
C ASP A 236 10.78 13.85 4.43
N ALA A 237 11.36 12.83 3.79
CA ALA A 237 11.90 11.63 4.43
C ALA A 237 10.92 10.98 5.43
N GLY A 238 9.69 10.71 4.99
CA GLY A 238 8.68 10.10 5.85
C GLY A 238 8.19 11.07 6.91
N ALA A 239 8.00 12.34 6.53
CA ALA A 239 7.60 13.45 7.40
C ALA A 239 8.55 13.70 8.60
N THR A 240 9.82 13.30 8.50
CA THR A 240 10.83 13.51 9.56
C THR A 240 11.65 14.78 9.37
N TYR A 241 11.67 15.33 8.16
CA TYR A 241 12.35 16.59 7.87
C TYR A 241 11.68 17.79 8.56
N SER A 242 12.52 18.74 8.98
CA SER A 242 12.06 20.09 9.31
C SER A 242 11.59 20.81 8.05
N SER A 243 10.79 21.87 8.21
CA SER A 243 10.29 22.67 7.09
C SER A 243 11.39 23.26 6.21
N GLU A 244 12.54 23.65 6.81
CA GLU A 244 13.70 24.11 6.04
C GLU A 244 14.30 22.99 5.19
N GLN A 245 14.42 21.77 5.73
CA GLN A 245 14.93 20.62 4.98
C GLN A 245 14.00 20.20 3.84
N VAL A 246 12.67 20.24 4.07
CA VAL A 246 11.67 19.99 3.02
C VAL A 246 11.82 21.02 1.90
N LYS A 247 11.92 22.31 2.26
CA LYS A 247 12.14 23.39 1.29
C LYS A 247 13.42 23.18 0.49
N GLU A 248 14.54 22.96 1.17
CA GLU A 248 15.84 22.75 0.53
C GLU A 248 15.85 21.51 -0.38
N SER A 249 15.16 20.43 0.02
CA SER A 249 15.04 19.22 -0.79
C SER A 249 14.28 19.48 -2.09
N LEU A 250 13.12 20.14 -2.01
CA LEU A 250 12.31 20.46 -3.19
C LEU A 250 13.04 21.40 -4.17
N LEU A 251 13.87 22.31 -3.66
CA LEU A 251 14.67 23.22 -4.50
C LEU A 251 15.83 22.53 -5.26
N GLN A 252 16.04 21.23 -5.05
CA GLN A 252 16.96 20.42 -5.87
C GLN A 252 16.33 19.92 -7.17
N ALA A 253 15.06 20.27 -7.42
CA ALA A 253 14.32 19.82 -8.58
C ALA A 253 15.03 20.10 -9.91
N ARG A 254 14.85 19.14 -10.82
CA ARG A 254 15.29 19.19 -12.20
C ARG A 254 14.06 19.00 -13.09
N PRO A 255 14.15 19.31 -14.40
CA PRO A 255 13.09 18.98 -15.35
C PRO A 255 12.58 17.55 -15.16
N GLY A 256 11.26 17.42 -14.95
CA GLY A 256 10.60 16.13 -14.78
C GLY A 256 10.77 15.46 -13.41
N SER A 257 11.29 16.13 -12.38
CA SER A 257 11.42 15.53 -11.05
C SER A 257 10.07 15.12 -10.45
N ILE A 258 10.08 14.01 -9.71
CA ILE A 258 8.99 13.50 -8.89
C ILE A 258 9.44 13.56 -7.42
N ALA A 259 8.73 14.34 -6.61
CA ALA A 259 9.02 14.48 -5.18
C ALA A 259 8.13 13.57 -4.33
N LEU A 260 8.74 12.79 -3.43
CA LEU A 260 8.04 12.04 -2.39
C LEU A 260 7.83 12.90 -1.13
N LEU A 261 6.57 13.14 -0.79
CA LEU A 261 6.12 13.86 0.39
C LEU A 261 4.96 13.08 1.06
N HIS A 262 4.51 13.52 2.22
CA HIS A 262 3.42 12.92 2.97
C HIS A 262 2.39 13.97 3.40
N MET A 263 1.11 13.63 3.32
CA MET A 263 -0.01 14.52 3.71
C MET A 263 -0.76 14.07 4.97
N ASN A 264 -0.31 12.98 5.60
CA ASN A 264 -0.96 12.33 6.74
C ASN A 264 -0.29 12.64 8.10
N HIS A 265 0.64 13.61 8.12
CA HIS A 265 1.40 14.03 9.30
C HIS A 265 1.29 15.55 9.55
N PRO A 266 0.12 16.06 10.00
CA PRO A 266 -0.18 17.50 10.10
C PRO A 266 0.67 18.29 11.13
N SER A 267 1.55 17.62 11.87
CA SER A 267 2.47 18.25 12.82
C SER A 267 3.93 18.16 12.37
N SER A 268 4.18 17.63 11.17
CA SER A 268 5.51 17.59 10.56
C SER A 268 5.87 18.94 9.95
N GLY A 269 7.10 19.08 9.42
CA GLY A 269 7.51 20.26 8.68
C GLY A 269 7.07 20.28 7.21
N THR A 270 6.33 19.27 6.74
CA THR A 270 6.02 19.10 5.31
C THR A 270 5.20 20.28 4.77
N ALA A 271 4.13 20.69 5.44
CA ALA A 271 3.29 21.80 4.99
C ALA A 271 4.08 23.11 4.85
N GLU A 272 4.78 23.53 5.91
CA GLU A 272 5.54 24.79 5.90
C GLU A 272 6.70 24.77 4.90
N GLY A 273 7.34 23.61 4.71
CA GLY A 273 8.40 23.46 3.72
C GLY A 273 7.90 23.57 2.29
N VAL A 274 6.79 22.89 1.96
CA VAL A 274 6.14 23.00 0.64
C VAL A 274 5.71 24.44 0.38
N MET A 275 5.02 25.08 1.34
CA MET A 275 4.59 26.47 1.24
C MET A 275 5.75 27.44 0.97
N ALA A 276 6.93 27.18 1.56
CA ALA A 276 8.12 27.99 1.35
C ALA A 276 8.84 27.69 0.02
N ALA A 277 8.75 26.46 -0.51
CA ALA A 277 9.42 26.06 -1.74
C ALA A 277 8.69 26.50 -3.00
N ILE A 278 7.35 26.43 -3.03
CA ILE A 278 6.56 26.65 -4.24
C ILE A 278 6.82 28.02 -4.91
N PRO A 279 6.85 29.16 -4.19
CA PRO A 279 7.14 30.45 -4.81
C PRO A 279 8.52 30.48 -5.48
N LEU A 280 9.52 29.86 -4.86
CA LEU A 280 10.89 29.83 -5.36
C LEU A 280 11.03 28.90 -6.58
N LEU A 281 10.33 27.77 -6.59
CA LEU A 281 10.25 26.89 -7.76
C LEU A 281 9.59 27.61 -8.96
N ARG A 282 8.52 28.38 -8.72
CA ARG A 282 7.90 29.21 -9.76
C ARG A 282 8.86 30.27 -10.30
N GLU A 283 9.64 30.92 -9.44
CA GLU A 283 10.69 31.87 -9.85
C GLU A 283 11.78 31.20 -10.71
N GLN A 284 12.07 29.91 -10.46
CA GLN A 284 12.96 29.09 -11.28
C GLN A 284 12.31 28.61 -12.60
N GLY A 285 11.02 28.89 -12.81
CA GLY A 285 10.28 28.54 -14.01
C GLY A 285 9.64 27.15 -13.97
N PHE A 286 9.49 26.54 -12.79
CA PHE A 286 8.78 25.27 -12.65
C PHE A 286 7.26 25.43 -12.69
N GLU A 287 6.61 24.55 -13.45
CA GLU A 287 5.16 24.30 -13.38
C GLU A 287 4.88 23.01 -12.58
N PHE A 288 3.70 22.94 -11.97
CA PHE A 288 3.28 21.81 -11.14
C PHE A 288 2.27 20.94 -11.89
N VAL A 289 2.60 19.66 -12.02
CA VAL A 289 1.89 18.69 -12.86
C VAL A 289 1.55 17.43 -12.06
N THR A 290 0.65 16.60 -12.57
CA THR A 290 0.48 15.24 -12.03
C THR A 290 1.33 14.27 -12.82
N ILE A 291 1.58 13.08 -12.27
CA ILE A 291 2.36 12.04 -12.98
C ILE A 291 1.64 11.49 -14.22
N ASP A 292 0.35 11.82 -14.41
CA ASP A 292 -0.43 11.46 -15.61
C ASP A 292 -0.11 12.33 -16.83
N ASP A 293 0.46 13.52 -16.61
CA ASP A 293 0.64 14.52 -17.68
C ASP A 293 1.77 14.17 -18.66
N TYR A 294 2.68 13.27 -18.28
CA TYR A 294 3.87 12.90 -19.06
C TYR A 294 4.13 11.39 -19.00
N GLU A 295 4.83 10.86 -20.00
CA GLU A 295 5.39 9.52 -19.92
C GLU A 295 6.44 9.46 -18.80
N LEU A 296 6.59 8.28 -18.18
CA LEU A 296 7.54 8.09 -17.09
C LEU A 296 8.87 7.53 -17.59
N ARG A 297 9.97 7.96 -16.96
CA ARG A 297 11.32 7.40 -17.18
C ARG A 297 11.55 6.23 -16.23
N GLU A 298 11.86 5.07 -16.81
CA GLU A 298 12.29 3.88 -16.06
C GLU A 298 13.72 4.04 -15.53
N SER A 299 14.00 3.42 -14.39
CA SER A 299 15.37 3.30 -13.86
C SER A 299 16.32 2.68 -14.88
N GLU A 300 17.41 3.37 -15.19
CA GLU A 300 18.59 2.73 -15.77
C GLU A 300 19.32 2.03 -14.62
N VAL A 301 19.23 0.70 -14.55
CA VAL A 301 19.98 -0.07 -13.56
C VAL A 301 21.45 -0.10 -13.98
N GLU A 302 22.28 0.73 -13.33
CA GLU A 302 23.75 0.69 -13.43
C GLU A 302 24.35 -0.50 -12.66
#